data_AF-A0A1R1M2D3-F1
#
_entry.id   AF-A0A1R1M2D3-F1
#
_cell.length_a   1.000
_cell.length_b   1.000
_cell.length_c   1.000
_cell.angle_alpha   90.00
_cell.angle_beta   90.00
_cell.angle_gamma   90.00
#
_symmetry.space_group_name_H-M   'P 1'
#
loop_
_entity.id
_entity.type
_entity.pdbx_description
1 polymer ?
#
loop_
_entity_poly.entity_id
_entity_poly.type
_entity_poly.pdbx_seq_one_letter_code
_entity_poly.pdbx_strand_id
1 'polypeptide(L)'
;MLDGITKTHKALVRNYIHAKDENRPHLMKNVFSDSAILKMELKTENISFPSEVVGLDAITDVLVRNFSGSYENVYTYCLTDSLEDYDQELFCKWLVVMNDKENGDVRIGCGRYHWHFVGDSSSRVSQLIISIEHMAVLPAETQSLMFAGLSRLPYPWCDLNSVLEFIPLSISLKPLREFFR
;
A
#
# COMPACT_ATOMS: atom_id res chain seq x y z
N MET A 1 24.56 11.82 -4.21
CA MET A 1 23.99 11.93 -2.84
C MET A 1 22.50 11.58 -2.87
N LEU A 2 21.72 12.17 -3.79
CA LEU A 2 20.31 11.82 -4.06
C LEU A 2 20.05 10.31 -4.24
N ASP A 3 20.85 9.61 -5.07
CA ASP A 3 20.72 8.15 -5.28
C ASP A 3 20.82 7.29 -4.01
N GLY A 4 21.48 7.79 -2.96
CA GLY A 4 21.59 7.09 -1.68
C GLY A 4 20.33 7.22 -0.83
N ILE A 5 19.73 8.42 -0.83
CA ILE A 5 18.51 8.74 -0.09
C ILE A 5 17.32 7.99 -0.68
N THR A 6 17.18 8.00 -2.01
CA THR A 6 16.12 7.25 -2.71
C THR A 6 16.18 5.75 -2.43
N LYS A 7 17.38 5.18 -2.29
CA LYS A 7 17.53 3.76 -1.92
C LYS A 7 17.05 3.50 -0.50
N THR A 8 17.30 4.41 0.44
CA THR A 8 16.86 4.31 1.82
C THR A 8 15.35 4.44 1.94
N HIS A 9 14.72 5.46 1.35
CA HIS A 9 13.26 5.64 1.39
C HIS A 9 12.53 4.46 0.75
N LYS A 10 12.97 4.00 -0.42
CA LYS A 10 12.39 2.80 -1.06
C LYS A 10 12.56 1.53 -0.23
N ALA A 11 13.64 1.43 0.56
CA ALA A 11 13.83 0.30 1.48
C ALA A 11 12.84 0.34 2.65
N LEU A 12 12.55 1.52 3.21
CA LEU A 12 11.55 1.68 4.27
C LEU A 12 10.14 1.35 3.78
N VAL A 13 9.76 1.84 2.59
CA VAL A 13 8.49 1.47 1.97
C VAL A 13 8.41 -0.04 1.75
N ARG A 14 9.47 -0.66 1.21
CA ARG A 14 9.51 -2.13 1.06
C ARG A 14 9.33 -2.85 2.40
N ASN A 15 10.01 -2.39 3.45
CA ASN A 15 9.91 -2.98 4.79
C ASN A 15 8.51 -2.83 5.38
N TYR A 16 7.86 -1.69 5.16
CA TYR A 16 6.44 -1.48 5.52
C TYR A 16 5.54 -2.47 4.79
N ILE A 17 5.66 -2.56 3.46
CA ILE A 17 4.83 -3.46 2.66
C ILE A 17 5.02 -4.92 3.09
N HIS A 18 6.27 -5.33 3.31
CA HIS A 18 6.58 -6.65 3.87
C HIS A 18 5.96 -6.87 5.26
N ALA A 19 6.03 -5.87 6.16
CA ALA A 19 5.45 -5.97 7.50
C ALA A 19 3.91 -6.08 7.46
N LYS A 20 3.27 -5.26 6.62
CA LYS A 20 1.82 -5.22 6.43
C LYS A 20 1.30 -6.49 5.78
N ASP A 21 1.80 -6.80 4.59
CA ASP A 21 1.21 -7.83 3.72
C ASP A 21 1.45 -9.24 4.28
N GLU A 22 2.57 -9.46 4.98
CA GLU A 22 2.87 -10.75 5.63
C GLU A 22 2.47 -10.81 7.12
N ASN A 23 1.73 -9.81 7.63
CA ASN A 23 1.31 -9.75 9.04
C ASN A 23 2.48 -9.91 10.04
N ARG A 24 3.52 -9.09 9.89
CA ARG A 24 4.72 -9.07 10.74
C ARG A 24 4.80 -7.77 11.57
N PRO A 25 3.95 -7.59 12.60
CA PRO A 25 3.87 -6.35 13.36
C PRO A 25 5.20 -5.93 14.01
N HIS A 26 6.03 -6.90 14.41
CA HIS A 26 7.34 -6.65 15.00
C HIS A 26 8.34 -5.94 14.08
N LEU A 27 8.09 -5.91 12.76
CA LEU A 27 8.94 -5.22 11.79
C LEU A 27 8.60 -3.73 11.65
N MET A 28 7.43 -3.28 12.10
CA MET A 28 6.99 -1.88 11.97
C MET A 28 7.93 -0.88 12.68
N LYS A 29 8.57 -1.31 13.77
CA LYS A 29 9.58 -0.51 14.50
C LYS A 29 10.84 -0.19 13.69
N ASN A 30 11.08 -0.94 12.62
CA ASN A 30 12.20 -0.70 11.69
C ASN A 30 11.81 0.29 10.57
N VAL A 31 10.55 0.73 10.54
CA VAL A 31 10.00 1.63 9.53
C VAL A 31 9.62 2.97 10.16
N PHE A 32 8.79 2.95 11.20
CA PHE A 32 8.21 4.15 11.78
C PHE A 32 8.98 4.63 13.02
N SER A 33 8.99 5.95 13.23
CA SER A 33 9.35 6.55 14.50
C SER A 33 8.28 6.23 15.57
N ASP A 34 8.66 6.28 16.85
CA ASP A 34 7.76 5.91 17.94
C ASP A 34 6.52 6.81 18.01
N SER A 35 6.66 8.07 17.59
CA SER A 35 5.60 9.09 17.54
C SER A 35 5.05 9.35 16.13
N ALA A 36 5.21 8.39 15.20
CA ALA A 36 4.76 8.58 13.83
C ALA A 36 3.24 8.83 13.72
N ILE A 37 2.82 9.52 12.67
CA ILE A 37 1.41 9.80 12.40
C ILE A 37 0.97 9.10 11.12
N LEU A 38 -0.16 8.41 11.16
CA LEU A 38 -0.85 7.90 9.98
C LEU A 38 -2.08 8.76 9.71
N LYS A 39 -2.27 9.19 8.46
CA LYS A 39 -3.51 9.84 8.01
C LYS A 39 -4.12 9.05 6.87
N MET A 40 -5.45 8.93 6.90
CA MET A 40 -6.23 8.20 5.90
C MET A 40 -7.16 9.17 5.20
N GLU A 41 -7.07 9.23 3.87
CA GLU A 41 -7.93 10.03 3.02
C GLU A 41 -8.74 9.09 2.12
N LEU A 42 -9.99 8.83 2.51
CA LEU A 42 -10.84 7.86 1.82
C LEU A 42 -11.80 8.57 0.85
N LYS A 43 -11.74 8.21 -0.44
CA LYS A 43 -12.72 8.63 -1.46
C LYS A 43 -13.68 7.50 -1.84
N THR A 44 -13.76 6.49 -1.00
CA THR A 44 -14.57 5.28 -1.19
C THR A 44 -15.14 4.82 0.15
N GLU A 45 -16.33 4.21 0.11
CA GLU A 45 -17.01 3.66 1.28
C GLU A 45 -16.77 2.15 1.45
N ASN A 46 -16.09 1.52 0.49
CA ASN A 46 -15.88 0.07 0.50
C ASN A 46 -14.81 -0.37 1.52
N ILE A 47 -14.17 0.56 2.24
CA ILE A 47 -13.21 0.26 3.30
C ILE A 47 -13.28 1.34 4.37
N SER A 48 -13.06 0.96 5.63
CA SER A 48 -13.10 1.88 6.76
C SER A 48 -11.76 1.90 7.48
N PHE A 49 -11.28 3.10 7.78
CA PHE A 49 -10.10 3.34 8.61
C PHE A 49 -10.32 4.60 9.45
N PRO A 50 -9.68 4.71 10.63
CA PRO A 50 -9.61 5.98 11.34
C PRO A 50 -8.92 7.05 10.47
N SER A 51 -9.42 8.29 10.53
CA SER A 51 -8.86 9.40 9.74
C SER A 51 -7.44 9.77 10.15
N GLU A 52 -7.10 9.62 11.43
CA GLU A 52 -5.77 9.86 11.98
C GLU A 52 -5.45 8.83 13.07
N VAL A 53 -4.19 8.40 13.12
CA VAL A 53 -3.64 7.49 14.14
C VAL A 53 -2.26 7.99 14.53
N VAL A 54 -1.98 8.03 15.84
CA VAL A 54 -0.71 8.54 16.37
C VAL A 54 0.00 7.45 17.16
N GLY A 55 1.28 7.27 16.87
CA GLY A 55 2.19 6.36 17.55
C GLY A 55 2.35 5.02 16.84
N LEU A 56 3.57 4.48 16.90
CA LEU A 56 3.97 3.25 16.22
C LEU A 56 3.04 2.05 16.53
N ASP A 57 2.67 1.84 17.79
CA ASP A 57 1.87 0.66 18.16
C ASP A 57 0.44 0.75 17.63
N ALA A 58 -0.18 1.94 17.71
CA ALA A 58 -1.52 2.18 17.16
C ALA A 58 -1.54 2.07 15.62
N ILE A 59 -0.49 2.57 14.95
CA ILE A 59 -0.31 2.37 13.50
C ILE A 59 -0.18 0.88 13.18
N THR A 60 0.56 0.13 14.00
CA THR A 60 0.74 -1.32 13.84
C THR A 60 -0.57 -2.08 14.04
N ASP A 61 -1.39 -1.69 15.01
CA ASP A 61 -2.73 -2.22 15.19
C ASP A 61 -3.58 -2.01 13.93
N VAL A 62 -3.63 -0.78 13.43
CA VAL A 62 -4.51 -0.44 12.30
C VAL A 62 -4.05 -1.09 11.00
N LEU A 63 -2.77 -0.96 10.65
CA LEU A 63 -2.26 -1.38 9.33
C LEU A 63 -1.85 -2.85 9.25
N VAL A 64 -1.67 -3.53 10.39
CA VAL A 64 -1.18 -4.91 10.42
C VAL A 64 -2.15 -5.82 11.17
N ARG A 65 -2.35 -5.59 12.48
CA ARG A 65 -3.09 -6.54 13.33
C ARG A 65 -4.58 -6.59 12.98
N ASN A 66 -5.26 -5.44 12.97
CA ASN A 66 -6.67 -5.34 12.64
C ASN A 66 -6.92 -5.59 11.15
N PHE A 67 -6.06 -5.04 10.29
CA PHE A 67 -6.14 -5.26 8.84
C PHE A 67 -6.08 -6.76 8.48
N SER A 68 -5.15 -7.50 9.07
CA SER A 68 -5.04 -8.96 8.87
C SER A 68 -6.15 -9.76 9.56
N GLY A 69 -6.96 -9.14 10.41
CA GLY A 69 -8.19 -9.74 10.95
C GLY A 69 -9.30 -9.84 9.91
N SER A 70 -9.37 -8.87 9.00
CA SER A 70 -10.41 -8.80 7.96
C SER A 70 -9.94 -9.31 6.59
N TYR A 71 -8.66 -9.15 6.27
CA TYR A 71 -8.14 -9.44 4.93
C TYR A 71 -6.98 -10.43 4.94
N GLU A 72 -6.86 -11.19 3.85
CA GLU A 72 -5.74 -12.11 3.58
C GLU A 72 -5.31 -12.08 2.12
N ASN A 73 -4.24 -12.82 1.81
CA ASN A 73 -3.62 -12.84 0.48
C ASN A 73 -3.36 -11.41 -0.02
N VAL A 74 -2.72 -10.59 0.83
CA VAL A 74 -2.56 -9.16 0.57
C VAL A 74 -1.33 -8.95 -0.30
N TYR A 75 -1.50 -8.26 -1.43
CA TYR A 75 -0.41 -7.87 -2.31
C TYR A 75 -0.52 -6.38 -2.63
N THR A 76 0.43 -5.61 -2.13
CA THR A 76 0.54 -4.17 -2.39
C THR A 76 1.72 -3.89 -3.34
N TYR A 77 1.43 -3.24 -4.45
CA TYR A 77 2.41 -2.80 -5.44
C TYR A 77 2.54 -1.29 -5.42
N CYS A 78 3.77 -0.79 -5.29
CA CYS A 78 4.11 0.62 -5.42
C CYS A 78 4.69 0.88 -6.82
N LEU A 79 4.18 1.92 -7.49
CA LEU A 79 4.46 2.15 -8.90
C LEU A 79 5.73 2.98 -9.08
N THR A 80 6.74 2.39 -9.71
CA THR A 80 8.05 3.04 -9.92
C THR A 80 7.97 4.29 -10.79
N ASP A 81 7.07 4.30 -11.77
CA ASP A 81 6.89 5.39 -12.73
C ASP A 81 6.26 6.64 -12.10
N SER A 82 5.61 6.48 -10.95
CA SER A 82 4.99 7.56 -10.19
C SER A 82 5.81 8.01 -8.99
N LEU A 83 7.03 7.49 -8.87
CA LEU A 83 7.88 7.74 -7.72
C LEU A 83 8.47 9.16 -7.82
N GLU A 84 8.12 10.00 -6.87
CA GLU A 84 8.75 11.30 -6.65
C GLU A 84 9.44 11.23 -5.29
N ASP A 85 10.76 11.44 -5.28
CA ASP A 85 11.58 11.34 -4.06
C ASP A 85 12.36 12.62 -3.84
N TYR A 86 12.13 13.20 -2.68
CA TYR A 86 12.74 14.43 -2.18
C TYR A 86 13.55 14.10 -0.92
N ASP A 87 14.23 15.10 -0.37
CA ASP A 87 15.14 14.90 0.78
C ASP A 87 14.45 14.23 1.99
N GLN A 88 13.20 14.60 2.28
CA GLN A 88 12.44 14.11 3.44
C GLN A 88 11.03 13.63 3.08
N GLU A 89 10.72 13.54 1.79
CA GLU A 89 9.39 13.16 1.32
C GLU A 89 9.49 12.17 0.16
N LEU A 90 8.58 11.20 0.14
CA LEU A 90 8.44 10.27 -0.99
C LEU A 90 6.97 10.13 -1.34
N PHE A 91 6.68 10.19 -2.63
CA PHE A 91 5.34 9.99 -3.18
C PHE A 91 5.37 8.83 -4.15
N CYS A 92 4.33 8.00 -4.12
CA CYS A 92 4.08 7.04 -5.19
C CYS A 92 2.60 6.65 -5.25
N LYS A 93 2.13 6.30 -6.44
CA LYS A 93 0.86 5.58 -6.61
C LYS A 93 1.04 4.13 -6.16
N TRP A 94 -0.05 3.52 -5.68
CA TRP A 94 -0.07 2.11 -5.31
C TRP A 94 -1.32 1.40 -5.81
N LEU A 95 -1.21 0.07 -5.96
CA LEU A 95 -2.28 -0.89 -6.16
C LEU A 95 -2.25 -1.88 -4.99
N VAL A 96 -3.41 -2.26 -4.46
CA VAL A 96 -3.52 -3.39 -3.53
C VAL A 96 -4.55 -4.38 -4.06
N VAL A 97 -4.26 -5.66 -3.93
CA VAL A 97 -5.23 -6.75 -4.11
C VAL A 97 -5.21 -7.64 -2.87
N MET A 98 -6.39 -8.04 -2.40
CA MET A 98 -6.55 -8.90 -1.23
C MET A 98 -7.89 -9.64 -1.28
N ASN A 99 -8.08 -10.60 -0.39
CA ASN A 99 -9.39 -11.19 -0.13
C ASN A 99 -9.96 -10.76 1.20
N ASP A 100 -11.27 -10.60 1.22
CA ASP A 100 -12.06 -10.58 2.45
C ASP A 100 -12.14 -11.99 3.03
N LYS A 101 -11.78 -12.15 4.32
CA LYS A 101 -11.75 -13.46 4.99
C LYS A 101 -13.14 -14.03 5.23
N GLU A 102 -14.17 -13.18 5.31
CA GLU A 102 -15.52 -13.62 5.66
C GLU A 102 -16.19 -14.33 4.49
N ASN A 103 -16.07 -13.75 3.28
CA ASN A 103 -16.80 -14.22 2.11
C ASN A 103 -15.90 -14.61 0.92
N GLY A 104 -14.60 -14.34 0.99
CA GLY A 104 -13.65 -14.62 -0.09
C GLY A 104 -13.69 -13.61 -1.23
N ASP A 105 -14.48 -12.54 -1.18
CA ASP A 105 -14.50 -11.56 -2.25
C ASP A 105 -13.12 -10.93 -2.46
N VAL A 106 -12.77 -10.68 -3.72
CA VAL A 106 -11.51 -10.03 -4.08
C VAL A 106 -11.72 -8.53 -4.00
N ARG A 107 -10.88 -7.85 -3.23
CA ARG A 107 -10.81 -6.39 -3.20
C ARG A 107 -9.58 -5.94 -3.97
N ILE A 108 -9.79 -5.03 -4.90
CA ILE A 108 -8.73 -4.37 -5.64
C ILE A 108 -8.87 -2.86 -5.47
N GLY A 109 -7.83 -2.22 -4.95
CA GLY A 109 -7.83 -0.80 -4.67
C GLY A 109 -6.60 -0.09 -5.19
N CYS A 110 -6.72 1.21 -5.42
CA CYS A 110 -5.59 2.05 -5.79
C CYS A 110 -5.63 3.39 -5.07
N GLY A 111 -4.48 4.04 -5.05
CA GLY A 111 -4.33 5.29 -4.32
C GLY A 111 -2.94 5.88 -4.41
N ARG A 112 -2.65 6.79 -3.48
CA ARG A 112 -1.33 7.42 -3.32
C ARG A 112 -0.81 7.21 -1.92
N TYR A 113 0.51 7.03 -1.83
CA TYR A 113 1.24 7.23 -0.60
C TYR A 113 1.96 8.56 -0.65
N HIS A 114 1.98 9.23 0.50
CA HIS A 114 2.84 10.34 0.77
C HIS A 114 3.54 10.07 2.11
N TRP A 115 4.84 9.87 2.02
CA TRP A 115 5.72 9.53 3.12
C TRP A 115 6.50 10.77 3.55
N HIS A 116 6.59 11.01 4.84
CA HIS A 116 7.53 11.96 5.42
C HIS A 116 8.53 11.21 6.31
N PHE A 117 9.81 11.58 6.18
CA PHE A 117 10.92 10.97 6.90
C PHE A 117 11.54 11.96 7.87
N VAL A 118 12.12 11.44 8.96
CA VAL A 118 12.95 12.24 9.87
C VAL A 118 14.27 12.55 9.17
N GLY A 119 14.66 13.82 9.09
CA GLY A 119 15.90 14.28 8.45
C GLY A 119 17.21 13.93 9.19
N ASP A 120 17.22 12.90 10.03
CA ASP A 120 18.41 12.42 10.74
C ASP A 120 18.95 11.10 10.18
N SER A 121 20.08 10.63 10.73
CA SER A 121 20.79 9.44 10.27
C SER A 121 20.00 8.13 10.35
N SER A 122 18.83 8.10 11.01
CA SER A 122 17.99 6.92 11.12
C SER A 122 16.90 6.84 10.03
N SER A 123 16.62 7.96 9.34
CA SER A 123 15.61 8.13 8.29
C SER A 123 14.28 7.41 8.54
N ARG A 124 13.80 7.30 9.79
CA ARG A 124 12.50 6.65 10.06
C ARG A 124 11.35 7.47 9.50
N VAL A 125 10.21 6.82 9.26
CA VAL A 125 8.98 7.49 8.85
C VAL A 125 8.39 8.25 10.03
N SER A 126 8.23 9.57 9.87
CA SER A 126 7.55 10.45 10.83
C SER A 126 6.06 10.56 10.52
N GLN A 127 5.68 10.47 9.25
CA GLN A 127 4.28 10.49 8.83
C GLN A 127 4.05 9.67 7.57
N LEU A 128 2.90 8.99 7.52
CA LEU A 128 2.37 8.36 6.32
C LEU A 128 0.96 8.87 6.07
N ILE A 129 0.72 9.40 4.87
CA ILE A 129 -0.62 9.70 4.38
C ILE A 129 -0.97 8.67 3.30
N ILE A 130 -2.10 8.00 3.48
CA ILE A 130 -2.63 7.02 2.53
C ILE A 130 -3.94 7.57 1.97
N SER A 131 -3.94 7.94 0.70
CA SER A 131 -5.16 8.30 -0.01
C SER A 131 -5.68 7.08 -0.76
N ILE A 132 -6.90 6.62 -0.45
CA ILE A 132 -7.59 5.53 -1.17
C ILE A 132 -8.56 6.16 -2.15
N GLU A 133 -8.26 6.02 -3.44
CA GLU A 133 -9.00 6.67 -4.53
C GLU A 133 -10.14 5.80 -5.00
N HIS A 134 -9.85 4.52 -5.24
CA HIS A 134 -10.84 3.53 -5.64
C HIS A 134 -10.62 2.22 -4.91
N MET A 135 -11.72 1.53 -4.61
CA MET A 135 -11.73 0.18 -4.06
C MET A 135 -12.90 -0.57 -4.70
N ALA A 136 -12.60 -1.50 -5.60
CA ALA A 136 -13.59 -2.36 -6.22
C ALA A 136 -13.65 -3.71 -5.51
N VAL A 137 -14.85 -4.27 -5.45
CA VAL A 137 -15.11 -5.61 -4.92
C VAL A 137 -15.49 -6.49 -6.11
N LEU A 138 -14.84 -7.63 -6.24
CA LEU A 138 -15.09 -8.64 -7.26
C LEU A 138 -15.51 -9.94 -6.56
N PRO A 139 -16.39 -10.74 -7.19
CA PRO A 139 -16.84 -12.00 -6.61
C PRO A 139 -15.68 -12.97 -6.32
N ALA A 140 -15.82 -13.80 -5.29
CA ALA A 140 -14.83 -14.78 -4.87
C ALA A 140 -14.36 -15.74 -5.99
N GLU A 141 -15.19 -16.01 -7.01
CA GLU A 141 -14.82 -16.86 -8.14
C GLU A 141 -13.68 -16.26 -8.98
N THR A 142 -13.44 -14.95 -8.86
CA THR A 142 -12.35 -14.27 -9.58
C THR A 142 -10.99 -14.47 -8.93
N GLN A 143 -10.92 -14.99 -7.69
CA GLN A 143 -9.69 -15.18 -6.92
C GLN A 143 -8.58 -15.87 -7.73
N SER A 144 -8.84 -17.07 -8.22
CA SER A 144 -7.80 -17.91 -8.84
C SER A 144 -7.13 -17.20 -10.02
N LEU A 145 -7.92 -16.49 -10.84
CA LEU A 145 -7.41 -15.73 -11.98
C LEU A 145 -6.57 -14.53 -11.51
N MET A 146 -7.06 -13.79 -10.51
CA MET A 146 -6.38 -12.60 -9.99
C MET A 146 -5.03 -12.96 -9.35
N PHE A 147 -5.00 -13.92 -8.41
CA PHE A 147 -3.78 -14.26 -7.68
C PHE A 147 -2.72 -14.96 -8.55
N ALA A 148 -3.13 -15.72 -9.58
CA ALA A 148 -2.20 -16.25 -10.56
C ALA A 148 -1.47 -15.13 -11.32
N GLY A 149 -2.19 -14.05 -11.68
CA GLY A 149 -1.60 -12.88 -12.32
C GLY A 149 -0.63 -12.12 -11.41
N LEU A 150 -1.02 -11.90 -10.15
CA LEU A 150 -0.23 -11.15 -9.16
C LEU A 150 1.16 -11.75 -8.91
N SER A 151 1.25 -13.08 -8.83
CA SER A 151 2.50 -13.80 -8.56
C SER A 151 3.60 -13.56 -9.61
N ARG A 152 3.23 -13.03 -10.79
CA ARG A 152 4.16 -12.77 -11.91
C ARG A 152 4.66 -11.33 -11.93
N LEU A 153 4.08 -10.44 -11.12
CA LEU A 153 4.46 -9.03 -11.06
C LEU A 153 5.69 -8.84 -10.15
N PRO A 154 6.63 -7.94 -10.51
CA PRO A 154 7.66 -7.49 -9.59
C PRO A 154 7.05 -6.94 -8.29
N TYR A 155 7.61 -7.34 -7.14
CA TYR A 155 7.04 -7.01 -5.83
C TYR A 155 8.10 -6.44 -4.86
N PRO A 156 7.77 -5.42 -4.05
CA PRO A 156 6.55 -4.61 -4.09
C PRO A 156 6.64 -3.47 -5.11
N TRP A 157 7.81 -3.21 -5.70
CA TRP A 157 7.98 -2.17 -6.70
C TRP A 157 7.71 -2.72 -8.09
N CYS A 158 6.72 -2.17 -8.77
CA CYS A 158 6.25 -2.62 -10.08
C CYS A 158 6.14 -1.43 -11.04
N ASP A 159 6.34 -1.64 -12.33
CA ASP A 159 6.13 -0.61 -13.34
C ASP A 159 4.65 -0.47 -13.72
N LEU A 160 4.29 0.71 -14.21
CA LEU A 160 2.93 1.06 -14.59
C LEU A 160 2.36 0.13 -15.68
N ASN A 161 3.18 -0.27 -16.67
CA ASN A 161 2.70 -1.11 -17.77
C ASN A 161 2.32 -2.50 -17.27
N SER A 162 3.16 -3.12 -16.44
CA SER A 162 2.86 -4.41 -15.80
C SER A 162 1.56 -4.37 -14.98
N VAL A 163 1.31 -3.27 -14.25
CA VAL A 163 0.05 -3.05 -13.51
C VAL A 163 -1.14 -2.90 -14.46
N LEU A 164 -1.01 -2.11 -15.52
CA LEU A 164 -2.08 -1.92 -16.51
C LEU A 164 -2.34 -3.16 -17.38
N GLU A 165 -1.38 -4.05 -17.56
CA GLU A 165 -1.61 -5.35 -18.20
C GLU A 165 -2.32 -6.33 -17.25
N PHE A 166 -2.01 -6.25 -15.95
CA PHE A 166 -2.65 -7.07 -14.92
C PHE A 166 -4.14 -6.74 -14.73
N ILE A 167 -4.50 -5.46 -14.58
CA ILE A 167 -5.88 -5.06 -14.25
C ILE A 167 -6.82 -5.43 -15.41
N PRO A 168 -7.83 -6.31 -15.24
CA PRO A 168 -8.73 -6.67 -16.33
C PRO A 168 -9.47 -5.48 -16.95
N LEU A 169 -9.75 -5.56 -18.25
CA LEU A 169 -10.64 -4.62 -18.94
C LEU A 169 -12.10 -4.96 -18.61
N SER A 170 -12.61 -4.39 -17.51
CA SER A 170 -14.02 -4.51 -17.11
C SER A 170 -14.59 -3.15 -16.74
N ILE A 171 -15.92 -3.04 -16.79
CA ILE A 171 -16.64 -1.83 -16.36
C ILE A 171 -16.35 -1.54 -14.88
N SER A 172 -16.31 -2.58 -14.03
CA SER A 172 -16.05 -2.44 -12.59
C SER A 172 -14.65 -1.94 -12.25
N LEU A 173 -13.67 -2.17 -13.12
CA LEU A 173 -12.26 -1.80 -12.89
C LEU A 173 -11.80 -0.60 -13.72
N LYS A 174 -12.68 -0.05 -14.57
CA LYS A 174 -12.37 1.13 -15.38
C LYS A 174 -11.84 2.31 -14.56
N PRO A 175 -12.43 2.69 -13.40
CA PRO A 175 -11.91 3.81 -12.59
C PRO A 175 -10.48 3.58 -12.12
N LEU A 176 -10.13 2.35 -11.73
CA LEU A 176 -8.77 2.01 -11.30
C LEU A 176 -7.76 2.18 -12.44
N ARG A 177 -8.12 1.73 -13.66
CA ARG A 177 -7.25 1.91 -14.83
C ARG A 177 -7.08 3.38 -15.20
N GLU A 178 -8.15 4.17 -15.11
CA GLU A 178 -8.11 5.61 -15.41
C GLU A 178 -7.25 6.39 -14.41
N PHE A 179 -7.26 5.99 -13.13
CA PHE A 179 -6.39 6.59 -12.11
C PHE A 179 -4.88 6.46 -12.41
N PHE A 180 -4.50 5.36 -13.05
CA PHE A 180 -3.11 5.07 -13.38
C PHE A 180 -2.64 5.67 -14.70
N ARG A 181 -3.57 6.06 -15.58
CA ARG A 181 -3.28 6.82 -16.81
C ARG A 181 -2.98 8.29 -16.51
#